data_AF-A2DQ11-F1
#
_entry.id   AF-A2DQ11-F1
#
_cell.length_a   1.000
_cell.length_b   1.000
_cell.length_c   1.000
_cell.angle_alpha   90.00
_cell.angle_beta   90.00
_cell.angle_gamma   90.00
#
_symmetry.space_group_name_H-M   'P 1'
#
loop_
_entity.id
_entity.type
_entity.pdbx_description
1 polymer ?
#
loop_
_entity_poly.entity_id
_entity_poly.type
_entity_poly.pdbx_seq_one_letter_code
_entity_poly.pdbx_strand_id
1 'polypeptide(L)'
;MSQVQREHKYVHAHRMHSVERREHVRHGSRNLDYGEEKTKNKSYDSIHQSRHRKNSPDDSENQGGDSEIQKWRTTFDLLIQLIGKTTENPPVLPNSDEQRRALLVDMTGEICRKAINPTESTEYKVLLEKYEHQKRKSERLRKRTEKMLTEVEDNRNRLEEHMRKVQKGEKTETDRILKSIDQLMAEQAKNHRQFLKSSATLSSPKSKPRRSYDSDSRSSKYSSEVTSESDE
;
A
#
# COMPACT_ATOMS: atom_id res chain seq x y z
N MET A 1 -15.12 -13.73 -22.62
CA MET A 1 -14.63 -12.69 -21.68
C MET A 1 -13.37 -12.07 -22.25
N SER A 2 -13.41 -10.77 -22.50
CA SER A 2 -12.30 -9.99 -23.09
C SER A 2 -11.09 -9.96 -22.14
N GLN A 3 -9.87 -9.92 -22.68
CA GLN A 3 -8.62 -9.79 -21.93
C GLN A 3 -8.62 -8.56 -21.01
N VAL A 4 -9.28 -7.47 -21.44
CA VAL A 4 -9.50 -6.25 -20.66
C VAL A 4 -10.36 -6.50 -19.42
N GLN A 5 -11.32 -7.43 -19.48
CA GLN A 5 -12.17 -7.78 -18.34
C GLN A 5 -11.45 -8.64 -17.30
N ARG A 6 -10.36 -9.34 -17.67
CA ARG A 6 -9.52 -10.10 -16.73
C ARG A 6 -8.57 -9.19 -15.94
N GLU A 7 -8.03 -8.15 -16.57
CA GLU A 7 -7.14 -7.19 -15.89
C GLU A 7 -7.89 -6.32 -14.87
N HIS A 8 -9.14 -5.92 -15.16
CA HIS A 8 -9.94 -5.11 -14.23
C HIS A 8 -10.28 -5.83 -12.92
N LYS A 9 -10.44 -7.17 -12.95
CA LYS A 9 -10.68 -7.97 -11.73
C LYS A 9 -9.42 -8.11 -10.87
N TYR A 10 -8.23 -8.17 -11.48
CA TYR A 10 -6.96 -8.28 -10.75
C TYR A 10 -6.57 -6.97 -10.04
N VAL A 11 -6.82 -5.82 -10.67
CA VAL A 11 -6.53 -4.51 -10.06
C VAL A 11 -7.44 -4.23 -8.87
N HIS A 12 -8.70 -4.69 -8.89
CA HIS A 12 -9.62 -4.44 -7.78
C HIS A 12 -9.30 -5.29 -6.53
N ALA A 13 -8.83 -6.54 -6.72
CA ALA A 13 -8.47 -7.43 -5.61
C ALA A 13 -7.21 -6.95 -4.84
N HIS A 14 -6.20 -6.42 -5.54
CA HIS A 14 -4.98 -5.92 -4.87
C HIS A 14 -5.15 -4.56 -4.18
N ARG A 15 -6.15 -3.76 -4.59
CA ARG A 15 -6.44 -2.47 -3.96
C ARG A 15 -7.05 -2.62 -2.56
N MET A 16 -7.76 -3.71 -2.29
CA MET A 16 -8.41 -3.93 -0.98
C MET A 16 -7.45 -4.41 0.11
N HIS A 17 -6.37 -5.13 -0.25
CA HIS A 17 -5.37 -5.57 0.73
C HIS A 17 -4.32 -4.51 1.11
N SER A 18 -4.27 -3.37 0.40
CA SER A 18 -3.29 -2.31 0.67
C SER A 18 -3.81 -1.20 1.60
N VAL A 19 -5.08 -1.27 2.03
CA VAL A 19 -5.72 -0.22 2.84
C VAL A 19 -5.58 -0.45 4.36
N GLU A 20 -5.14 -1.63 4.79
CA GLU A 20 -5.14 -2.02 6.21
C GLU A 20 -3.83 -1.76 6.98
N ARG A 21 -2.85 -1.06 6.40
CA ARG A 21 -1.61 -0.67 7.10
C ARG A 21 -1.23 0.79 6.88
N ARG A 22 -1.99 1.70 7.48
CA ARG A 22 -1.49 3.05 7.81
C ARG A 22 -1.76 3.34 9.27
N GLU A 23 -0.86 2.81 10.09
CA GLU A 23 -0.67 3.26 11.46
C GLU A 23 -0.19 4.71 11.51
N HIS A 24 -0.61 5.32 12.60
CA HIS A 24 -0.36 6.67 13.07
C HIS A 24 1.07 7.17 12.88
N VAL A 25 1.21 8.26 12.12
CA VAL A 25 2.31 9.22 12.30
C VAL A 25 1.70 10.52 12.83
N ARG A 26 1.71 10.66 14.16
CA ARG A 26 1.52 11.91 14.89
C ARG A 26 2.82 12.71 14.84
N HIS A 27 2.84 13.77 14.05
CA HIS A 27 3.66 14.96 14.23
C HIS A 27 2.82 16.11 13.66
N GLY A 28 2.57 17.24 14.29
CA GLY A 28 3.09 17.87 15.49
C GLY A 28 2.64 19.32 15.31
N SER A 29 1.68 19.76 16.13
CA SER A 29 1.09 21.09 16.07
C SER A 29 2.16 22.17 16.15
N ARG A 30 2.23 23.04 15.15
CA ARG A 30 2.80 24.37 15.28
C ARG A 30 1.67 25.38 15.13
N ASN A 31 1.22 25.87 16.28
CA ASN A 31 0.46 27.10 16.41
C ASN A 31 1.28 28.24 15.81
N LEU A 32 0.73 28.91 14.81
CA LEU A 32 1.14 30.25 14.43
C LEU A 32 0.02 31.19 14.89
N ASP A 33 0.29 31.73 16.06
CA ASP A 33 -0.30 32.94 16.64
C ASP A 33 0.10 34.14 15.76
N TYR A 34 -0.89 34.83 15.21
CA TYR A 34 -0.76 36.18 14.67
C TYR A 34 -2.04 36.95 14.95
N GLY A 35 -1.98 37.76 16.01
CA GLY A 35 -2.38 39.18 16.00
C GLY A 35 -3.83 39.50 15.65
N GLU A 36 -4.69 39.54 16.67
CA GLU A 36 -5.92 40.33 16.66
C GLU A 36 -5.60 41.83 16.57
N GLU A 37 -5.70 42.42 15.37
CA GLU A 37 -5.89 43.86 15.24
C GLU A 37 -7.37 44.21 15.42
N LYS A 38 -7.68 44.65 16.63
CA LYS A 38 -8.93 45.32 16.99
C LYS A 38 -9.07 46.62 16.19
N THR A 39 -9.83 46.60 15.11
CA THR A 39 -10.44 47.82 14.57
C THR A 39 -11.87 47.92 15.08
N LYS A 40 -12.03 48.71 16.14
CA LYS A 40 -13.31 49.29 16.55
C LYS A 40 -13.82 50.14 15.38
N ASN A 41 -14.85 49.71 14.67
CA ASN A 41 -15.66 50.64 13.90
C ASN A 41 -17.13 50.50 14.24
N LYS A 42 -17.65 51.67 14.62
CA LYS A 42 -18.91 51.96 15.28
C LYS A 42 -20.10 51.37 14.51
N SER A 43 -20.89 50.59 15.25
CA SER A 43 -22.33 50.48 15.07
C SER A 43 -22.94 51.88 14.90
N TYR A 44 -23.63 52.09 13.78
CA TYR A 44 -24.65 53.11 13.64
C TYR A 44 -25.99 52.39 13.46
N ASP A 45 -26.48 51.79 14.55
CA ASP A 45 -27.91 51.72 14.77
C ASP A 45 -28.35 53.11 15.26
N SER A 46 -28.99 53.86 14.37
CA SER A 46 -29.81 55.01 14.77
C SER A 46 -31.09 55.01 13.94
N ILE A 47 -31.92 54.02 14.24
CA ILE A 47 -33.35 54.05 13.98
C ILE A 47 -33.95 55.11 14.91
N HIS A 48 -34.17 56.32 14.40
CA HIS A 48 -35.23 57.18 14.90
C HIS A 48 -36.09 57.67 13.74
N GLN A 49 -37.24 57.00 13.62
CA GLN A 49 -38.44 57.53 13.02
C GLN A 49 -38.84 58.83 13.75
N SER A 50 -38.99 59.93 13.01
CA SER A 50 -40.05 60.92 13.27
C SER A 50 -40.25 61.86 12.08
N ARG A 51 -41.25 61.49 11.27
CA ARG A 51 -42.38 62.31 10.83
C ARG A 51 -42.16 63.83 10.86
N HIS A 52 -42.04 64.43 9.67
CA HIS A 52 -43.08 65.28 9.06
C HIS A 52 -42.46 66.02 7.87
N ARG A 53 -42.62 65.49 6.65
CA ARG A 53 -42.69 66.33 5.46
C ARG A 53 -43.93 65.98 4.67
N LYS A 54 -44.63 67.05 4.32
CA LYS A 54 -45.94 67.12 3.70
C LYS A 54 -45.94 66.41 2.35
N ASN A 55 -47.10 65.83 2.05
CA ASN A 55 -47.47 65.21 0.77
C ASN A 55 -46.94 66.03 -0.42
N SER A 56 -46.09 65.41 -1.23
CA SER A 56 -45.89 65.73 -2.65
C SER A 56 -46.29 64.48 -3.44
N PRO A 57 -47.38 64.49 -4.20
CA PRO A 57 -47.82 63.34 -4.98
C PRO A 57 -47.15 63.39 -6.34
N ASP A 58 -45.85 63.07 -6.42
CA ASP A 58 -45.17 62.91 -7.73
C ASP A 58 -43.86 62.08 -7.70
N ASP A 59 -43.64 61.23 -6.68
CA ASP A 59 -42.39 60.44 -6.53
C ASP A 59 -42.58 58.91 -6.67
N SER A 60 -43.67 58.45 -7.29
CA SER A 60 -43.91 57.01 -7.50
C SER A 60 -43.12 56.39 -8.66
N GLU A 61 -42.51 57.20 -9.54
CA GLU A 61 -41.71 56.69 -10.66
C GLU A 61 -40.22 56.49 -10.31
N ASN A 62 -39.73 57.02 -9.18
CA ASN A 62 -38.30 57.05 -8.86
C ASN A 62 -37.82 55.85 -8.00
N GLN A 63 -38.73 55.13 -7.33
CA GLN A 63 -38.38 53.96 -6.49
C GLN A 63 -37.95 52.73 -7.31
N GLY A 64 -38.43 52.63 -8.57
CA GLY A 64 -38.03 51.55 -9.47
C GLY A 64 -36.55 51.63 -9.85
N GLY A 65 -36.08 52.85 -10.15
CA GLY A 65 -34.68 53.13 -10.54
C GLY A 65 -33.68 52.80 -9.43
N ASP A 66 -33.97 53.17 -8.18
CA ASP A 66 -33.08 52.87 -7.05
C ASP A 66 -32.94 51.36 -6.80
N SER A 67 -34.04 50.60 -6.93
CA SER A 67 -34.02 49.14 -6.77
C SER A 67 -33.24 48.44 -7.90
N GLU A 68 -33.32 48.98 -9.12
CA GLU A 68 -32.59 48.47 -10.27
C GLU A 68 -31.09 48.77 -10.16
N ILE A 69 -30.73 49.99 -9.78
CA ILE A 69 -29.34 50.40 -9.54
C ILE A 69 -28.69 49.53 -8.45
N GLN A 70 -29.44 49.19 -7.39
CA GLN A 70 -28.94 48.31 -6.33
C GLN A 70 -28.70 46.87 -6.82
N LYS A 71 -29.59 46.34 -7.68
CA LYS A 71 -29.38 45.02 -8.32
C LYS A 71 -28.17 45.02 -9.24
N TRP A 72 -27.97 46.10 -10.00
CA TRP A 72 -26.80 46.26 -10.87
C TRP A 72 -25.49 46.29 -10.07
N ARG A 73 -25.45 47.03 -8.95
CA ARG A 73 -24.28 47.07 -8.06
C ARG A 73 -23.97 45.70 -7.46
N THR A 74 -24.99 44.99 -6.98
CA THR A 74 -24.82 43.64 -6.41
C THR A 74 -24.31 42.65 -7.44
N THR A 75 -24.84 42.71 -8.67
CA THR A 75 -24.43 41.85 -9.79
C THR A 75 -23.01 42.16 -10.22
N PHE A 76 -22.64 43.45 -10.28
CA PHE A 76 -21.28 43.90 -10.56
C PHE A 76 -20.28 43.34 -9.53
N ASP A 77 -20.58 43.49 -8.24
CA ASP A 77 -19.71 43.00 -7.17
C ASP A 77 -19.55 41.47 -7.21
N LEU A 78 -20.64 40.75 -7.52
CA LEU A 78 -20.58 39.29 -7.70
C LEU A 78 -19.71 38.89 -8.89
N LEU A 79 -19.84 39.59 -10.03
CA LEU A 79 -19.01 39.35 -11.22
C LEU A 79 -17.54 39.62 -10.92
N ILE A 80 -17.21 40.74 -10.28
CA ILE A 80 -15.83 41.05 -9.87
C ILE A 80 -15.30 39.99 -8.91
N GLN A 81 -16.09 39.52 -7.93
CA GLN A 81 -15.67 38.44 -7.02
C GLN A 81 -15.44 37.11 -7.73
N LEU A 82 -16.27 36.76 -8.71
CA LEU A 82 -16.12 35.52 -9.47
C LEU A 82 -14.90 35.59 -10.40
N ILE A 83 -14.65 36.75 -11.01
CA ILE A 83 -13.53 36.94 -11.93
C ILE A 83 -12.21 37.12 -11.17
N GLY A 84 -12.20 37.80 -10.02
CA GLY A 84 -11.03 37.94 -9.16
C GLY A 84 -10.55 36.62 -8.54
N LYS A 85 -11.35 35.54 -8.61
CA LYS A 85 -10.89 34.18 -8.24
C LYS A 85 -10.04 33.53 -9.34
N THR A 86 -10.14 34.00 -10.57
CA THR A 86 -9.49 33.40 -11.76
C THR A 86 -8.49 34.34 -12.44
N THR A 87 -8.47 35.61 -12.06
CA THR A 87 -7.57 36.67 -12.54
C THR A 87 -6.91 37.36 -11.35
N GLU A 88 -5.69 37.88 -11.53
CA GLU A 88 -5.02 38.65 -10.48
C GLU A 88 -5.79 39.96 -10.21
N ASN A 89 -5.97 40.33 -8.94
CA ASN A 89 -6.72 41.53 -8.60
C ASN A 89 -6.07 42.78 -9.22
N PRO A 90 -6.85 43.67 -9.86
CA PRO A 90 -6.30 44.91 -10.39
C PRO A 90 -5.73 45.76 -9.25
N PRO A 91 -4.56 46.40 -9.45
CA PRO A 91 -3.85 47.12 -8.39
C PRO A 91 -4.56 48.43 -7.96
N VAL A 92 -5.54 48.90 -8.72
CA VAL A 92 -6.24 50.16 -8.47
C VAL A 92 -7.76 49.93 -8.52
N LEU A 93 -8.45 50.37 -7.47
CA LEU A 93 -9.90 50.35 -7.42
C LEU A 93 -10.47 51.45 -8.34
N PRO A 94 -11.39 51.11 -9.25
CA PRO A 94 -11.98 52.08 -10.15
C PRO A 94 -12.90 53.05 -9.40
N ASN A 95 -12.68 54.35 -9.62
CA ASN A 95 -13.38 55.44 -8.94
C ASN A 95 -14.54 56.01 -9.77
N SER A 96 -14.66 55.64 -11.04
CA SER A 96 -15.78 56.02 -11.91
C SER A 96 -16.48 54.79 -12.49
N ASP A 97 -17.76 54.96 -12.87
CA ASP A 97 -18.55 53.90 -13.50
C ASP A 97 -17.97 53.46 -14.84
N GLU A 98 -17.34 54.37 -15.58
CA GLU A 98 -16.66 54.05 -16.83
C GLU A 98 -15.43 53.16 -16.60
N GLN A 99 -14.63 53.46 -15.57
CA GLN A 99 -13.48 52.63 -15.18
C GLN A 99 -13.93 51.25 -14.71
N ARG A 100 -15.07 51.16 -14.01
CA ARG A 100 -15.66 49.89 -13.58
C ARG A 100 -16.07 49.03 -14.77
N ARG A 101 -16.69 49.63 -15.79
CA ARG A 101 -17.09 48.94 -17.03
C ARG A 101 -15.86 48.49 -17.84
N ALA A 102 -14.87 49.35 -18.01
CA ALA A 102 -13.62 49.00 -18.69
C ALA A 102 -12.89 47.85 -18.00
N LEU A 103 -12.77 47.91 -16.66
CA LEU A 103 -12.16 46.84 -15.87
C LEU A 103 -12.89 45.50 -16.04
N LEU A 104 -14.22 45.50 -16.01
CA LEU A 104 -15.00 44.28 -16.24
C LEU A 104 -14.76 43.70 -17.63
N VAL A 105 -14.74 44.54 -18.67
CA VAL A 105 -14.48 44.10 -20.05
C VAL A 105 -13.08 43.49 -20.16
N ASP A 106 -12.07 44.10 -19.55
CA ASP A 106 -10.70 43.58 -19.56
C ASP A 106 -10.61 42.23 -18.82
N MET A 107 -11.15 42.18 -17.60
CA MET A 107 -11.17 40.99 -16.75
C MET A 107 -11.93 39.82 -17.39
N THR A 108 -13.12 40.07 -17.97
CA THR A 108 -13.88 39.05 -18.71
C THR A 108 -13.19 38.65 -20.02
N GLY A 109 -12.57 39.60 -20.72
CA GLY A 109 -11.77 39.35 -21.92
C GLY A 109 -10.56 38.47 -21.63
N GLU A 110 -9.88 38.63 -20.50
CA GLU A 110 -8.80 37.73 -20.06
C GLU A 110 -9.29 36.32 -19.75
N ILE A 111 -10.42 36.17 -19.04
CA ILE A 111 -11.00 34.85 -18.79
C ILE A 111 -11.36 34.19 -20.12
N CYS A 112 -12.05 34.89 -21.01
CA CYS A 112 -12.44 34.35 -22.30
C CYS A 112 -11.21 33.94 -23.12
N ARG A 113 -10.13 34.74 -23.13
CA ARG A 113 -8.86 34.38 -23.78
C ARG A 113 -8.25 33.10 -23.20
N LYS A 114 -8.18 33.00 -21.87
CA LYS A 114 -7.68 31.80 -21.18
C LYS A 114 -8.58 30.57 -21.39
N ALA A 115 -9.90 30.76 -21.50
CA ALA A 115 -10.88 29.70 -21.68
C ALA A 115 -10.98 29.20 -23.13
N ILE A 116 -10.73 30.06 -24.12
CA ILE A 116 -10.74 29.68 -25.55
C ILE A 116 -9.54 28.77 -25.85
N ASN A 117 -8.35 29.10 -25.35
CA ASN A 117 -7.12 28.35 -25.60
C ASN A 117 -6.43 27.92 -24.29
N PRO A 118 -7.05 27.02 -23.49
CA PRO A 118 -6.50 26.62 -22.20
C PRO A 118 -5.15 25.90 -22.31
N THR A 119 -4.85 25.33 -23.49
CA THR A 119 -3.61 24.61 -23.77
C THR A 119 -2.44 25.53 -24.16
N GLU A 120 -2.72 26.78 -24.53
CA GLU A 120 -1.69 27.75 -24.92
C GLU A 120 -1.09 28.48 -23.71
N SER A 121 -1.81 28.47 -22.59
CA SER A 121 -1.36 29.03 -21.31
C SER A 121 -0.01 28.44 -20.89
N THR A 122 0.85 29.31 -20.34
CA THR A 122 2.15 28.93 -19.81
C THR A 122 2.00 27.98 -18.63
N GLU A 123 0.99 28.20 -17.78
CA GLU A 123 0.66 27.34 -16.65
C GLU A 123 0.30 25.93 -17.10
N TYR A 124 -0.51 25.79 -18.17
CA TYR A 124 -0.83 24.50 -18.75
C TYR A 124 0.41 23.77 -19.29
N LYS A 125 1.26 24.48 -20.05
CA LYS A 125 2.49 23.90 -20.61
C LYS A 125 3.44 23.42 -19.51
N VAL A 126 3.66 24.22 -18.46
CA VAL A 126 4.47 23.84 -17.30
C VAL A 126 3.87 22.64 -16.58
N LEU A 127 2.55 22.59 -16.41
CA LEU A 127 1.88 21.47 -15.78
C LEU A 127 2.02 20.19 -16.62
N LEU A 128 1.90 20.30 -17.94
CA LEU A 128 2.08 19.19 -18.88
C LEU A 128 3.51 18.65 -18.85
N GLU A 129 4.52 19.51 -18.83
CA GLU A 129 5.92 19.11 -18.69
C GLU A 129 6.17 18.37 -17.37
N LYS A 130 5.66 18.91 -16.25
CA LYS A 130 5.74 18.24 -14.95
C LYS A 130 5.07 16.88 -14.98
N TYR A 131 3.89 16.78 -15.57
CA TYR A 131 3.16 15.53 -15.73
C TYR A 131 3.97 14.51 -16.53
N GLU A 132 4.47 14.88 -17.71
CA GLU A 132 5.26 13.99 -18.57
C GLU A 132 6.58 13.58 -17.92
N HIS A 133 7.20 14.46 -17.13
CA HIS A 133 8.38 14.12 -16.33
C HIS A 133 8.06 13.06 -15.27
N GLN A 134 6.97 13.27 -14.50
CA GLN A 134 6.56 12.32 -13.47
C GLN A 134 6.10 10.98 -14.05
N LYS A 135 5.40 10.99 -15.19
CA LYS A 135 5.01 9.79 -15.92
C LYS A 135 6.24 8.96 -16.32
N ARG A 136 7.24 9.60 -16.93
CA ARG A 136 8.52 8.93 -17.27
C ARG A 136 9.24 8.39 -16.04
N LYS A 137 9.24 9.13 -14.93
CA LYS A 137 9.84 8.67 -13.66
C LYS A 137 9.11 7.44 -13.11
N SER A 138 7.78 7.45 -13.13
CA SER A 138 6.93 6.34 -12.69
C SER A 138 7.19 5.08 -13.52
N GLU A 139 7.24 5.21 -14.85
CA GLU A 139 7.54 4.10 -15.75
C GLU A 139 8.93 3.50 -15.51
N ARG A 140 9.94 4.33 -15.26
CA ARG A 140 11.31 3.86 -14.91
C ARG A 140 11.31 3.09 -13.60
N LEU A 141 10.61 3.59 -12.58
CA LEU A 141 10.48 2.90 -11.30
C LEU A 141 9.78 1.57 -11.46
N ARG A 142 8.68 1.52 -12.23
CA ARG A 142 7.95 0.28 -12.52
C ARG A 142 8.86 -0.78 -13.17
N LYS A 143 9.59 -0.41 -14.22
CA LYS A 143 10.56 -1.30 -14.89
C LYS A 143 11.65 -1.80 -13.94
N ARG A 144 12.16 -0.92 -13.06
CA ARG A 144 13.16 -1.31 -12.05
C ARG A 144 12.59 -2.30 -11.04
N THR A 145 11.37 -2.08 -10.59
CA THR A 145 10.68 -3.01 -9.67
C THR A 145 10.41 -4.36 -10.32
N GLU A 146 9.94 -4.37 -11.57
CA GLU A 146 9.75 -5.61 -12.36
C GLU A 146 11.06 -6.38 -12.46
N LYS A 147 12.17 -5.72 -12.83
CA LYS A 147 13.50 -6.34 -12.89
C LYS A 147 13.93 -6.92 -11.54
N MET A 148 13.78 -6.14 -10.47
CA MET A 148 14.16 -6.56 -9.13
C MET A 148 13.33 -7.77 -8.65
N LEU A 149 12.05 -7.83 -9.02
CA LEU A 149 11.19 -8.96 -8.70
C LEU A 149 11.67 -10.24 -9.41
N THR A 150 12.07 -10.14 -10.67
CA THR A 150 12.71 -11.26 -11.39
C THR A 150 14.02 -11.69 -10.72
N GLU A 151 14.89 -10.74 -10.36
CA GLU A 151 16.17 -11.05 -9.67
C GLU A 151 15.95 -11.74 -8.31
N VAL A 152 14.93 -11.32 -7.55
CA VAL A 152 14.55 -11.96 -6.28
C VAL A 152 14.07 -13.40 -6.50
N GLU A 153 13.22 -13.62 -7.51
CA GLU A 153 12.72 -14.96 -7.83
C GLU A 153 13.84 -15.89 -8.31
N ASP A 154 14.75 -15.39 -9.15
CA ASP A 154 15.93 -16.15 -9.59
C ASP A 154 16.83 -16.52 -8.40
N ASN A 155 17.04 -15.59 -7.48
CA ASN A 155 17.82 -15.85 -6.26
C ASN A 155 17.13 -16.86 -5.34
N ARG A 156 15.81 -16.79 -5.20
CA ARG A 156 15.02 -17.77 -4.45
C ARG A 156 15.19 -19.17 -5.05
N ASN A 157 15.05 -19.29 -6.37
CA ASN A 157 15.19 -20.58 -7.07
C ASN A 157 16.61 -21.16 -6.92
N ARG A 158 17.65 -20.32 -7.04
CA ARG A 158 19.04 -20.74 -6.81
C ARG A 158 19.29 -21.20 -5.38
N LEU A 159 18.73 -20.50 -4.40
CA LEU A 159 18.86 -20.85 -3.00
C LEU A 159 18.17 -22.19 -2.70
N GLU A 160 16.95 -22.40 -3.21
CA GLU A 160 16.24 -23.66 -3.08
C GLU A 160 17.01 -24.82 -3.73
N GLU A 161 17.57 -24.60 -4.92
CA GLU A 161 18.41 -25.61 -5.58
C GLU A 161 19.66 -25.94 -4.75
N HIS A 162 20.33 -24.92 -4.22
CA HIS A 162 21.49 -25.11 -3.35
C HIS A 162 21.13 -25.88 -2.08
N MET A 163 20.04 -25.52 -1.40
CA MET A 163 19.56 -26.23 -0.22
C MET A 163 19.26 -27.71 -0.51
N ARG A 164 18.60 -28.01 -1.64
CA ARG A 164 18.34 -29.40 -2.05
C ARG A 164 19.63 -30.17 -2.30
N LYS A 165 20.63 -29.55 -2.92
CA LYS A 165 21.95 -30.17 -3.14
C LYS A 165 22.67 -30.47 -1.83
N VAL A 166 22.68 -29.53 -0.88
CA VAL A 166 23.28 -29.70 0.44
C VAL A 166 22.58 -30.83 1.20
N GLN A 167 21.24 -30.80 1.31
CA GLN A 167 20.48 -31.85 1.99
C GLN A 167 20.71 -33.24 1.38
N LYS A 168 20.80 -33.33 0.04
CA LYS A 168 21.11 -34.59 -0.63
C LYS A 168 22.53 -35.05 -0.33
N GLY A 169 23.51 -34.14 -0.35
CA GLY A 169 24.90 -34.43 -0.01
C GLY A 169 25.05 -34.92 1.43
N GLU A 170 24.45 -34.24 2.38
CA GLU A 170 24.42 -34.62 3.80
C GLU A 170 23.81 -36.00 3.99
N LYS A 171 22.63 -36.26 3.39
CA LYS A 171 22.00 -37.60 3.43
C LYS A 171 22.92 -38.69 2.87
N THR A 172 23.57 -38.44 1.74
CA THR A 172 24.48 -39.44 1.16
C THR A 172 25.70 -39.70 2.02
N GLU A 173 26.20 -38.69 2.73
CA GLU A 173 27.34 -38.84 3.62
C GLU A 173 26.94 -39.57 4.92
N THR A 174 25.79 -39.23 5.50
CA THR A 174 25.25 -39.98 6.64
C THR A 174 24.99 -41.44 6.29
N ASP A 175 24.47 -41.73 5.10
CA ASP A 175 24.24 -43.10 4.64
C ASP A 175 25.55 -43.89 4.47
N ARG A 176 26.63 -43.23 4.03
CA ARG A 176 27.97 -43.86 3.94
C ARG A 176 28.52 -44.18 5.32
N ILE A 177 28.41 -43.25 6.27
CA ILE A 177 28.87 -43.45 7.64
C ILE A 177 28.08 -44.59 8.30
N LEU A 178 26.75 -44.62 8.15
CA LEU A 178 25.91 -45.70 8.67
C LEU A 178 26.32 -47.06 8.10
N LYS A 179 26.52 -47.18 6.78
CA LYS A 179 27.00 -48.42 6.16
C LYS A 179 28.37 -48.84 6.68
N SER A 180 29.27 -47.91 6.94
CA SER A 180 30.59 -48.20 7.50
C SER A 180 30.48 -48.74 8.93
N ILE A 181 29.60 -48.17 9.75
CA ILE A 181 29.34 -48.66 11.11
C ILE A 181 28.71 -50.06 11.07
N ASP A 182 27.74 -50.30 10.19
CA ASP A 182 27.12 -51.62 10.02
C ASP A 182 28.15 -52.70 9.66
N GLN A 183 29.11 -52.36 8.78
CA GLN A 183 30.21 -53.25 8.41
C GLN A 183 31.11 -53.57 9.61
N LEU A 184 31.52 -52.55 10.38
CA LEU A 184 32.34 -52.72 11.59
C LEU A 184 31.62 -53.58 12.64
N MET A 185 30.32 -53.35 12.85
CA MET A 185 29.49 -54.13 13.76
C MET A 185 29.37 -55.59 13.31
N ALA A 186 29.16 -55.83 12.01
CA ALA A 186 29.09 -57.18 11.46
C ALA A 186 30.42 -57.93 11.62
N GLU A 187 31.54 -57.23 11.41
CA GLU A 187 32.88 -57.78 11.59
C GLU A 187 33.18 -58.08 13.06
N GLN A 188 32.84 -57.18 13.98
CA GLN A 188 32.96 -57.43 15.42
C GLN A 188 32.10 -58.61 15.87
N ALA A 189 30.86 -58.71 15.40
CA ALA A 189 29.98 -59.84 15.70
C ALA A 189 30.55 -61.16 15.17
N LYS A 190 31.15 -61.16 13.97
CA LYS A 190 31.84 -62.32 13.40
C LYS A 190 33.06 -62.71 14.25
N ASN A 191 33.89 -61.76 14.65
CA ASN A 191 35.07 -61.99 15.48
C ASN A 191 34.68 -62.55 16.86
N HIS A 192 33.65 -61.99 17.50
CA HIS A 192 33.11 -62.53 18.76
C HIS A 192 32.59 -63.96 18.60
N ARG A 193 31.84 -64.27 17.52
CA ARG A 193 31.38 -65.64 17.23
C ARG A 193 32.55 -66.60 17.03
N GLN A 194 33.61 -66.18 16.36
CA GLN A 194 34.81 -67.00 16.19
C GLN A 194 35.53 -67.23 17.52
N PHE A 195 35.69 -66.18 18.34
CA PHE A 195 36.28 -66.27 19.67
C PHE A 195 35.52 -67.25 20.56
N LEU A 196 34.19 -67.16 20.61
CA LEU A 196 33.33 -68.09 21.37
C LEU A 196 33.44 -69.53 20.87
N LYS A 197 33.57 -69.75 19.56
CA LYS A 197 33.81 -71.09 19.00
C LYS A 197 35.15 -71.65 19.45
N SER A 198 36.22 -70.85 19.40
CA SER A 198 37.55 -71.26 19.86
C SER A 198 37.61 -71.52 21.37
N SER A 199 36.89 -70.74 22.19
CA SER A 199 36.83 -70.96 23.65
C SER A 199 36.00 -72.20 24.01
N ALA A 200 34.95 -72.52 23.23
CA ALA A 200 34.18 -73.74 23.40
C ALA A 200 35.00 -75.01 23.09
N THR A 201 35.93 -74.94 22.13
CA THR A 201 36.82 -76.06 21.81
C THR A 201 37.92 -76.30 22.85
N LEU A 202 38.30 -75.28 23.64
CA LEU A 202 39.30 -75.39 24.71
C LEU A 202 38.72 -75.85 26.06
N SER A 203 37.40 -75.78 26.25
CA SER A 203 36.73 -76.11 27.53
C SER A 203 35.87 -77.38 27.49
N SER A 204 36.01 -78.24 26.47
CA SER A 204 35.31 -79.53 26.42
C SER A 204 36.21 -80.70 26.86
N PRO A 205 36.22 -81.08 28.15
CA PRO A 205 36.61 -82.43 28.53
C PRO A 205 35.52 -83.39 28.03
N LYS A 206 35.95 -84.44 27.31
CA LYS A 206 35.09 -85.51 26.79
C LYS A 206 34.26 -86.16 27.92
N SER A 207 33.07 -85.64 28.21
CA SER A 207 32.10 -86.33 29.06
C SER A 207 31.23 -87.24 28.19
N LYS A 208 31.25 -88.53 28.52
CA LYS A 208 30.54 -89.64 27.86
C LYS A 208 29.02 -89.38 27.74
N PRO A 209 28.34 -89.98 26.75
CA PRO A 209 26.91 -89.81 26.55
C PRO A 209 26.16 -90.56 27.65
N ARG A 210 25.47 -89.82 28.53
CA ARG A 210 24.52 -90.40 29.49
C ARG A 210 23.13 -90.30 28.90
N ARG A 211 22.64 -91.46 28.46
CA ARG A 211 21.27 -91.77 28.06
C ARG A 211 20.28 -91.21 29.11
N SER A 212 19.40 -90.32 28.71
CA SER A 212 18.28 -89.85 29.53
C SER A 212 17.08 -89.55 28.64
N TYR A 213 15.95 -89.97 29.16
CA TYR A 213 14.65 -90.21 28.54
C TYR A 213 13.92 -88.97 28.01
N ASP A 214 12.96 -89.26 27.13
CA ASP A 214 11.83 -88.44 26.71
C ASP A 214 11.24 -87.56 27.81
N SER A 215 10.87 -86.35 27.42
CA SER A 215 9.61 -85.74 27.86
C SER A 215 9.16 -84.68 26.85
N ASP A 216 8.12 -85.05 26.11
CA ASP A 216 7.14 -84.16 25.54
C ASP A 216 6.83 -82.97 26.46
N SER A 217 6.81 -81.76 25.89
CA SER A 217 5.79 -80.76 26.24
C SER A 217 5.68 -79.68 25.17
N ARG A 218 4.55 -79.78 24.46
CA ARG A 218 3.82 -78.70 23.78
C ARG A 218 3.76 -77.40 24.61
N SER A 219 3.43 -76.32 23.89
CA SER A 219 2.94 -75.00 24.36
C SER A 219 3.99 -73.90 24.15
N SER A 220 3.72 -72.73 23.58
CA SER A 220 2.46 -72.04 23.32
C SER A 220 2.67 -71.01 22.21
N LYS A 221 1.62 -70.77 21.43
CA LYS A 221 1.44 -69.59 20.58
C LYS A 221 1.27 -68.35 21.47
N TYR A 222 1.97 -67.27 21.17
CA TYR A 222 1.56 -65.86 21.33
C TYR A 222 2.46 -65.06 20.38
N SER A 223 1.99 -64.58 19.22
CA SER A 223 1.17 -63.37 19.00
C SER A 223 1.64 -62.15 19.80
N SER A 224 2.34 -61.24 19.13
CA SER A 224 2.13 -59.80 19.32
C SER A 224 2.43 -59.10 17.99
N GLU A 225 1.36 -58.80 17.26
CA GLU A 225 1.29 -57.64 16.38
C GLU A 225 1.57 -56.39 17.23
N VAL A 226 2.42 -55.51 16.73
CA VAL A 226 2.43 -54.11 17.17
C VAL A 226 2.27 -53.27 15.91
N THR A 227 1.03 -52.86 15.70
CA THR A 227 0.62 -51.71 14.90
C THR A 227 0.84 -50.43 15.72
N SER A 228 1.47 -49.43 15.13
CA SER A 228 1.37 -48.01 15.46
C SER A 228 1.65 -47.33 14.11
N GLU A 229 0.65 -46.91 13.33
CA GLU A 229 -0.34 -45.85 13.57
C GLU A 229 0.29 -44.53 14.05
N SER A 230 0.22 -43.55 13.15
CA SER A 230 0.06 -42.10 13.37
C SER A 230 1.30 -41.36 13.95
N ASP A 231 1.74 -40.20 13.45
CA ASP A 231 1.01 -38.98 13.10
C ASP A 231 1.89 -38.02 12.28
N GLU A 232 1.22 -37.10 11.57
CA GLU A 232 1.66 -35.85 10.89
C GLU A 232 2.26 -35.90 9.47
#